data_AF-A0A924GXV5-F1
#
_entry.id   AF-A0A924GXV5-F1
#
_cell.length_a   1.000
_cell.length_b   1.000
_cell.length_c   1.000
_cell.angle_alpha   90.00
_cell.angle_beta   90.00
_cell.angle_gamma   90.00
#
_symmetry.space_group_name_H-M   'P 1'
#
loop_
_entity.id
_entity.type
_entity.pdbx_description
1 polymer ?
#
loop_
_entity_poly.entity_id
_entity_poly.type
_entity_poly.pdbx_seq_one_letter_code
_entity_poly.pdbx_strand_id
1 'polypeptide(L)'
;MSHDKTQPFQEALWDLIKDIRFPMFVHRHLGGMLHAHPLTMQNMSLKEGEPLYFFVSKKSELGQRLLVDGGVCVAFADPKKDAYVSVTGHA
;
A
#
# COMPACT_ATOMS: atom_id res chain seq x y z
N MET A 1 4.74 -18.40 -29.58
CA MET A 1 4.40 -16.99 -29.84
C MET A 1 4.25 -16.29 -28.49
N SER A 2 5.35 -15.96 -27.82
CA SER A 2 5.30 -15.23 -26.54
C SER A 2 5.29 -13.74 -26.86
N HIS A 3 4.14 -13.10 -26.72
CA HIS A 3 4.08 -11.65 -26.63
C HIS A 3 4.64 -11.24 -25.26
N ASP A 4 5.97 -11.20 -25.16
CA ASP A 4 6.66 -10.56 -24.04
C ASP A 4 6.55 -9.04 -24.24
N LYS A 5 5.37 -8.50 -23.98
CA LYS A 5 5.23 -7.07 -23.75
C LYS A 5 5.63 -6.88 -22.29
N THR A 6 6.85 -6.42 -22.06
CA THR A 6 7.28 -5.99 -20.74
C THR A 6 6.40 -4.80 -20.34
N GLN A 7 5.31 -5.08 -19.63
CA GLN A 7 4.44 -4.05 -19.08
C GLN A 7 5.26 -3.21 -18.10
N PRO A 8 5.13 -1.87 -18.10
CA PRO A 8 5.73 -1.04 -17.07
C PRO A 8 5.37 -1.54 -15.67
N PHE A 9 6.36 -1.58 -14.77
CA PHE A 9 6.19 -2.13 -13.43
C PHE A 9 4.97 -1.55 -12.69
N GLN A 10 4.72 -0.24 -12.84
CA GLN A 10 3.61 0.44 -12.18
C GLN A 10 2.24 0.01 -12.72
N GLU A 11 2.14 -0.26 -14.02
CA GLU A 11 0.90 -0.79 -14.61
C GLU A 11 0.64 -2.21 -14.12
N ALA A 12 1.68 -3.06 -14.08
CA ALA A 12 1.57 -4.42 -13.54
C ALA A 12 1.21 -4.41 -12.05
N LEU A 13 1.82 -3.51 -11.26
CA LEU A 13 1.50 -3.32 -9.85
C LEU A 13 0.05 -2.83 -9.67
N TRP A 14 -0.38 -1.85 -10.48
CA TRP A 14 -1.75 -1.34 -10.44
C TRP A 14 -2.78 -2.44 -10.70
N ASP A 15 -2.55 -3.29 -11.70
CA ASP A 15 -3.43 -4.41 -12.04
C ASP A 15 -3.59 -5.40 -10.88
N LEU A 16 -2.55 -5.58 -10.05
CA LEU A 16 -2.59 -6.44 -8.88
C LEU A 16 -3.36 -5.83 -7.70
N ILE A 17 -3.25 -4.51 -7.48
CA ILE A 17 -3.71 -3.88 -6.22
C ILE A 17 -5.05 -3.13 -6.34
N LYS A 18 -5.44 -2.68 -7.53
CA LYS A 18 -6.56 -1.73 -7.73
C LYS A 18 -7.93 -2.24 -7.28
N ASP A 19 -8.16 -3.56 -7.33
CA ASP A 19 -9.44 -4.17 -6.96
C ASP A 19 -9.52 -4.50 -5.45
N ILE A 20 -8.42 -4.32 -4.69
CA ILE A 20 -8.35 -4.64 -3.26
C ILE A 20 -8.76 -3.40 -2.46
N ARG A 21 -10.00 -3.43 -1.93
CA ARG A 21 -10.58 -2.28 -1.22
C ARG A 21 -9.89 -1.92 0.09
N PHE A 22 -9.43 -2.93 0.84
CA PHE A 22 -8.88 -2.76 2.19
C PHE A 22 -7.52 -3.44 2.33
N PRO A 23 -6.44 -2.86 1.81
CA PRO A 23 -5.09 -3.26 2.19
C PRO A 23 -4.80 -3.00 3.67
N MET A 24 -3.83 -3.72 4.21
CA MET A 24 -3.31 -3.52 5.56
C MET A 24 -2.15 -2.53 5.53
N PHE A 25 -2.36 -1.34 6.09
CA PHE A 25 -1.33 -0.32 6.26
C PHE A 25 -0.59 -0.57 7.57
N VAL A 26 0.70 -0.88 7.49
CA VAL A 26 1.56 -1.29 8.60
C VAL A 26 2.55 -0.18 8.92
N HIS A 27 2.67 0.15 10.21
CA HIS A 27 3.65 1.09 10.72
C HIS A 27 4.28 0.57 12.03
N ARG A 28 5.43 1.12 12.38
CA ARG A 28 6.09 0.81 13.66
C ARG A 28 5.50 1.67 14.78
N HIS A 29 5.04 1.03 15.87
CA HIS A 29 4.59 1.68 17.09
C HIS A 29 5.79 2.09 17.98
N LEU A 30 5.56 2.95 18.98
CA LEU A 30 6.60 3.48 19.88
C LEU A 30 7.39 2.38 20.61
N GLY A 31 6.73 1.26 20.95
CA GLY A 31 7.34 0.10 21.59
C GLY A 31 8.07 -0.85 20.66
N GLY A 32 8.26 -0.50 19.38
CA GLY A 32 8.91 -1.35 18.37
C GLY A 32 8.02 -2.45 17.77
N MET A 33 6.82 -2.67 18.32
CA MET A 33 5.81 -3.53 17.69
C MET A 33 5.33 -2.94 16.36
N LEU A 34 4.85 -3.81 15.46
CA LEU A 34 4.21 -3.40 14.21
C LEU A 34 2.70 -3.41 14.40
N HIS A 35 2.05 -2.30 14.07
CA HIS A 35 0.59 -2.20 14.07
C HIS A 35 0.10 -2.10 12.63
N ALA A 36 -1.02 -2.75 12.34
CA ALA A 36 -1.61 -2.80 11.01
C ALA A 36 -3.08 -2.34 11.04
N HIS A 37 -3.45 -1.45 10.11
CA HIS A 37 -4.79 -0.88 10.01
C HIS A 37 -5.37 -1.14 8.62
N PRO A 38 -6.63 -1.62 8.49
CA PRO A 38 -7.29 -1.66 7.20
C PRO A 38 -7.64 -0.23 6.76
N LEU A 39 -7.10 0.23 5.63
CA LEU A 39 -7.39 1.55 5.06
C LEU A 39 -7.92 1.41 3.63
N THR A 40 -8.65 2.41 3.14
CA THR A 40 -9.08 2.45 1.73
C THR A 40 -8.09 3.25 0.91
N MET A 41 -7.49 2.61 -0.10
CA MET A 41 -6.68 3.29 -1.11
C MET A 41 -7.57 4.24 -1.94
N GLN A 42 -7.09 5.44 -2.23
CA GLN A 42 -7.83 6.49 -2.94
C GLN A 42 -7.36 6.72 -4.37
N ASN A 43 -6.33 6.00 -4.82
CA ASN A 43 -5.81 6.09 -6.18
C ASN A 43 -6.88 5.72 -7.21
N MET A 44 -6.85 6.40 -8.36
CA MET A 44 -7.60 6.03 -9.57
C MET A 44 -6.68 5.52 -10.68
N SER A 45 -5.38 5.73 -10.53
CA SER A 45 -4.29 5.21 -11.36
C SER A 45 -3.01 5.11 -10.53
N LEU A 46 -1.99 4.45 -11.07
CA LEU A 46 -0.63 4.49 -10.56
C LEU A 46 0.34 4.69 -11.73
N LYS A 47 0.66 5.95 -12.02
CA LYS A 47 1.71 6.29 -13.00
C LYS A 47 3.07 6.23 -12.34
N GLU A 48 4.11 6.26 -13.17
CA GLU A 48 5.49 6.36 -12.68
C GLU A 48 5.66 7.57 -11.75
N GLY A 49 6.15 7.31 -10.53
CA GLY A 49 6.36 8.32 -9.49
C GLY A 49 5.12 8.72 -8.69
N GLU A 50 3.93 8.20 -8.98
CA GLU A 50 2.72 8.51 -8.20
C GLU A 50 2.71 7.77 -6.84
N PRO A 51 2.44 8.47 -5.72
CA PRO A 51 2.25 7.84 -4.42
C PRO A 51 0.94 7.05 -4.31
N LEU A 52 0.87 6.18 -3.29
CA LEU A 52 -0.40 5.64 -2.83
C LEU A 52 -1.06 6.61 -1.84
N TYR A 53 -2.34 6.91 -2.04
CA TYR A 53 -3.09 7.85 -1.24
C TYR A 53 -4.06 7.15 -0.29
N PHE A 54 -4.04 7.57 0.97
CA PHE A 54 -4.94 7.10 2.03
C PHE A 54 -5.40 8.28 2.87
N PHE A 55 -6.66 8.27 3.33
CA PHE A 55 -7.12 9.21 4.33
C PHE A 55 -6.85 8.68 5.74
N VAL A 56 -6.14 9.47 6.54
CA VAL A 56 -5.82 9.16 7.93
C VAL A 56 -6.15 10.37 8.80
N SER A 57 -6.78 10.13 9.95
CA SER A 57 -7.00 11.18 10.95
C SER A 57 -5.70 11.56 11.63
N LYS A 58 -5.37 12.85 11.69
CA LYS A 58 -4.22 13.36 12.48
C LYS A 58 -4.34 13.05 13.99
N LYS A 59 -5.53 12.71 14.46
CA LYS A 59 -5.80 12.37 15.87
C LYS A 59 -5.66 10.86 16.16
N SER A 60 -5.55 10.01 15.13
CA SER A 60 -5.38 8.56 15.36
C SER A 60 -3.93 8.24 15.77
N GLU A 61 -3.74 7.08 16.39
CA GLU A 61 -2.41 6.54 16.69
C GLU A 61 -1.52 6.50 15.44
N LEU A 62 -2.05 5.95 14.33
CA LEU A 62 -1.36 5.93 13.04
C LEU A 62 -0.94 7.33 12.60
N GLY A 63 -1.89 8.28 12.59
CA GLY A 63 -1.62 9.66 12.13
C GLY A 63 -0.57 10.37 12.98
N GLN A 64 -0.59 10.18 14.30
CA GLN A 64 0.45 10.72 15.19
C GLN A 64 1.80 10.02 14.98
N ARG A 65 1.79 8.72 14.71
CA ARG A 65 3.02 7.94 14.58
C ARG A 65 3.78 8.25 13.29
N LEU A 66 3.08 8.44 12.18
CA LEU A 66 3.69 8.80 10.90
C LEU A 66 4.46 10.13 10.95
N LEU A 67 4.08 11.06 11.84
CA LEU A 67 4.82 12.32 12.05
C LEU A 67 6.20 12.12 12.69
N VAL A 68 6.44 10.97 13.33
CA VAL A 68 7.69 10.65 14.04
C VAL A 68 8.52 9.63 13.25
N ASP A 69 7.86 8.69 12.58
CA ASP A 69 8.48 7.60 11.84
C ASP A 69 7.60 7.25 10.64
N GLY A 70 8.02 7.71 9.47
CA GLY A 70 7.31 7.51 8.21
C GLY A 70 7.56 6.15 7.56
N GLY A 71 8.38 5.27 8.15
CA GLY A 71 8.66 3.95 7.58
C GLY A 71 7.42 3.05 7.62
N VAL A 72 6.93 2.65 6.45
CA VAL A 72 5.65 1.93 6.32
C VAL A 72 5.72 0.76 5.33
N CYS A 73 4.77 -0.15 5.49
CA CYS A 73 4.48 -1.21 4.53
C CYS A 73 2.97 -1.27 4.29
N VAL A 74 2.55 -1.48 3.04
CA VAL A 74 1.15 -1.72 2.68
C VAL A 74 1.05 -3.12 2.09
N ALA A 75 0.33 -4.00 2.78
CA ALA A 75 0.11 -5.38 2.36
C ALA A 75 -1.26 -5.52 1.69
N PHE A 76 -1.26 -6.08 0.48
CA PHE A 76 -2.42 -6.38 -0.34
C PHE A 76 -2.56 -7.90 -0.48
N ALA A 77 -3.79 -8.40 -0.40
CA ALA A 77 -4.11 -9.79 -0.64
C ALA A 77 -5.41 -9.94 -1.43
N ASP A 78 -5.38 -10.67 -2.53
CA ASP A 78 -6.53 -11.24 -3.23
C ASP A 78 -6.35 -12.76 -3.34
N PRO A 79 -6.81 -13.53 -2.33
CA PRO A 79 -6.67 -14.99 -2.32
C PRO A 79 -7.45 -15.70 -3.44
N LYS A 80 -8.41 -15.04 -4.09
CA LYS A 80 -9.14 -15.64 -5.22
C LYS A 80 -8.32 -15.65 -6.50
N LYS A 81 -7.31 -14.77 -6.59
CA LYS A 81 -6.40 -14.63 -7.72
C LYS A 81 -4.97 -15.07 -7.39
N ASP A 82 -4.74 -15.66 -6.21
CA ASP A 82 -3.41 -15.97 -5.67
C ASP A 82 -2.43 -14.77 -5.70
N ALA A 83 -2.96 -13.56 -5.54
CA ALA A 83 -2.17 -12.33 -5.62
C ALA A 83 -1.89 -11.78 -4.22
N TYR A 84 -0.61 -11.66 -3.89
CA TYR A 84 -0.13 -11.12 -2.61
C TYR A 84 0.99 -10.11 -2.90
N VAL A 85 0.80 -8.86 -2.47
CA VAL A 85 1.73 -7.77 -2.77
C VAL A 85 2.09 -7.04 -1.49
N SER A 86 3.38 -6.76 -1.30
CA SER A 86 3.91 -5.97 -0.19
C SER A 86 4.63 -4.75 -0.75
N VAL A 87 4.13 -3.56 -0.44
CA VAL A 87 4.72 -2.28 -0.87
C VAL A 87 5.31 -1.58 0.33
N THR A 88 6.64 -1.48 0.39
CA THR A 88 7.36 -0.72 1.42
C THR A 88 7.65 0.69 0.95
N GLY A 89 7.58 1.67 1.84
CA GLY A 89 7.84 3.06 1.47
C GLY A 89 7.92 4.01 2.67
N HIS A 90 7.81 5.30 2.38
CA HIS A 90 7.76 6.37 3.36
C HIS A 90 6.46 7.15 3.21
N ALA A 91 5.82 7.51 4.33
CA ALA A 91 4.58 8.28 4.41
C ALA A 91 4.72 9.52 5.29
#